data_AF-A0A1G8S8D6-F1
#
_entry.id   AF-A0A1G8S8D6-F1
#
_cell.length_a   1.000
_cell.length_b   1.000
_cell.length_c   1.000
_cell.angle_alpha   90.00
_cell.angle_beta   90.00
_cell.angle_gamma   90.00
#
_symmetry.space_group_name_H-M   'P 1'
#
loop_
_entity.id
_entity.type
_entity.pdbx_description
1 polymer ?
#
loop_
_entity_poly.entity_id
_entity_poly.type
_entity_poly.pdbx_seq_one_letter_code
_entity_poly.pdbx_strand_id
1 'polypeptide(L)'
;MHERGRLRAGNRLAPLRLPTPAGDVTVGVQLCREIRFPEQWRHLVDAGADVLVYLTYAANPSEPAGVWRSHLISRAAENQRFVLACNVADPLRHCPSMVVSPRGEVLAEAASAAPELLRTTVDVNLTSDWYLGQRRDLSRL
;
A
#
# COMPACT_ATOMS: atom_id res chain seq x y z
N MET A 1 -5.04 21.47 -9.55
CA MET A 1 -4.12 22.24 -8.69
C MET A 1 -2.92 21.36 -8.37
N HIS A 2 -1.69 21.87 -8.50
CA HIS A 2 -0.46 21.10 -8.26
C HIS A 2 -0.04 21.22 -6.79
N GLU A 3 0.46 20.14 -6.17
CA GLU A 3 0.84 20.12 -4.73
C GLU A 3 2.19 20.80 -4.43
N ARG A 4 3.08 20.86 -5.43
CA ARG A 4 4.37 21.60 -5.35
C ARG A 4 4.12 23.05 -4.93
N GLY A 5 4.92 23.53 -3.99
CA GLY A 5 4.82 24.87 -3.42
C GLY A 5 3.76 25.02 -2.32
N ARG A 6 2.92 23.99 -2.09
CA ARG A 6 1.92 23.95 -1.00
C ARG A 6 2.29 22.95 0.09
N LEU A 7 2.80 21.79 -0.32
CA LEU A 7 3.29 20.74 0.57
C LEU A 7 4.81 20.59 0.44
N ARG A 8 5.42 20.02 1.49
CA ARG A 8 6.83 19.64 1.54
C ARG A 8 6.91 18.15 1.82
N ALA A 9 7.98 17.51 1.36
CA ALA A 9 8.22 16.11 1.67
C ALA A 9 8.31 15.91 3.19
N GLY A 10 7.70 14.83 3.69
CA GLY A 10 7.87 14.40 5.07
C GLY A 10 9.30 13.90 5.31
N ASN A 11 9.74 13.91 6.57
CA ASN A 11 11.05 13.44 6.99
C ASN A 11 10.98 12.26 7.97
N ARG A 12 9.78 11.68 8.15
CA ARG A 12 9.51 10.56 9.05
C ARG A 12 8.55 9.60 8.37
N LEU A 13 8.92 8.33 8.33
CA LEU A 13 8.14 7.25 7.76
C LEU A 13 8.19 6.05 8.72
N ALA A 14 7.42 6.13 9.80
CA ALA A 14 7.36 5.10 10.82
C ALA A 14 5.98 4.43 10.82
N PRO A 15 5.89 3.11 11.00
CA PRO A 15 4.60 2.45 11.15
C PRO A 15 3.96 2.79 12.50
N LEU A 16 2.65 2.62 12.58
CA LEU A 16 1.83 2.85 13.76
C LEU A 16 1.37 1.51 14.33
N ARG A 17 1.52 1.32 15.64
CA ARG A 17 0.98 0.15 16.34
C ARG A 17 -0.49 0.40 16.71
N LEU A 18 -1.36 -0.50 16.31
CA LEU A 18 -2.80 -0.45 16.58
C LEU A 18 -3.19 -1.64 17.46
N PRO A 19 -3.67 -1.42 18.70
CA PRO A 19 -4.19 -2.49 19.52
C PRO A 19 -5.51 -3.01 18.94
N THR A 20 -5.66 -4.33 18.85
CA THR A 20 -6.91 -4.98 18.42
C THR A 20 -7.31 -6.09 19.40
N PRO A 21 -8.58 -6.53 19.40
CA PRO A 21 -9.00 -7.68 20.20
C PRO A 21 -8.24 -8.98 19.90
N ALA A 22 -7.64 -9.10 18.71
CA ALA A 22 -6.88 -10.28 18.27
C ALA A 22 -5.36 -10.14 18.48
N GLY A 23 -4.90 -9.04 19.08
CA GLY A 23 -3.48 -8.69 19.22
C GLY A 23 -3.13 -7.37 18.53
N ASP A 24 -1.94 -6.85 18.80
CA ASP A 24 -1.48 -5.60 18.19
C ASP A 24 -1.10 -5.82 16.73
N VAL A 25 -1.50 -4.90 15.85
CA VAL A 25 -1.14 -4.89 14.43
C VAL A 25 -0.34 -3.64 14.12
N THR A 26 0.78 -3.79 13.43
CA THR A 26 1.66 -2.68 13.04
C THR A 26 1.36 -2.27 11.61
N VAL A 27 0.93 -1.03 11.42
CA VAL A 27 0.44 -0.50 10.15
C VAL A 27 1.39 0.54 9.58
N GLY A 28 1.93 0.27 8.39
CA GLY A 28 2.62 1.27 7.59
C GLY A 28 1.63 2.04 6.71
N VAL A 29 1.82 3.35 6.53
CA VAL A 29 0.94 4.19 5.71
C VAL A 29 1.74 4.83 4.58
N GLN A 30 1.17 4.82 3.38
CA GLN A 30 1.71 5.44 2.18
C GLN A 30 0.67 6.33 1.50
N LEU A 31 1.11 7.44 0.90
CA LEU A 31 0.28 8.50 0.37
C LEU A 31 0.54 8.73 -1.12
N CYS A 32 -0.49 8.48 -1.93
CA CYS A 32 -0.59 8.79 -3.36
C CYS A 32 0.73 8.57 -4.13
N ARG A 33 1.56 9.60 -4.34
CA ARG A 33 2.80 9.48 -5.13
C ARG A 33 3.80 8.47 -4.58
N GLU A 34 3.72 8.13 -3.29
CA GLU A 34 4.64 7.19 -2.66
C GLU A 34 4.57 5.77 -3.23
N ILE A 35 3.49 5.42 -3.93
CA ILE A 35 3.39 4.15 -4.69
C ILE A 35 4.51 3.96 -5.74
N ARG A 36 5.11 5.07 -6.21
CA ARG A 36 6.20 5.06 -7.19
C ARG A 36 7.56 4.69 -6.59
N PHE A 37 7.70 4.69 -5.26
CA PHE A 37 8.97 4.51 -4.56
C PHE A 37 8.97 3.17 -3.80
N PRO A 38 9.28 2.03 -4.44
CA PRO A 38 9.29 0.71 -3.78
C PRO A 38 10.07 0.67 -2.46
N GLU A 39 11.17 1.41 -2.39
CA GLU A 39 12.07 1.52 -1.25
C GLU A 39 11.36 2.04 0.03
N GLN A 40 10.36 2.92 -0.12
CA GLN A 40 9.61 3.46 1.02
C GLN A 40 8.68 2.41 1.64
N TRP A 41 8.09 1.55 0.80
CA TRP A 41 7.24 0.44 1.25
C TRP A 41 8.08 -0.61 1.92
N ARG A 42 9.25 -0.90 1.34
CA ARG A 42 10.25 -1.76 1.95
C ARG A 42 10.70 -1.25 3.32
N HIS A 43 10.94 0.05 3.44
CA HIS A 43 11.33 0.66 4.71
C HIS A 43 10.31 0.44 5.83
N LEU A 44 9.01 0.62 5.55
CA LEU A 44 7.95 0.36 6.52
C LEU A 44 7.92 -1.11 6.98
N VAL A 45 8.15 -2.02 6.03
CA VAL A 45 8.22 -3.46 6.28
C VAL A 45 9.42 -3.81 7.15
N ASP A 46 10.60 -3.29 6.83
CA ASP A 46 11.81 -3.46 7.63
C ASP A 46 11.67 -2.81 9.03
N ALA A 47 10.81 -1.80 9.16
CA ALA A 47 10.43 -1.19 10.44
C ALA A 47 9.31 -1.95 11.19
N GLY A 48 8.90 -3.14 10.71
CA GLY A 48 7.98 -4.04 11.39
C GLY A 48 6.51 -3.92 10.97
N ALA A 49 6.18 -3.33 9.83
CA ALA A 49 4.81 -3.30 9.34
C ALA A 49 4.29 -4.70 8.94
N ASP A 50 3.16 -5.08 9.55
CA ASP A 50 2.37 -6.27 9.21
C ASP A 50 1.43 -5.98 8.02
N VAL A 51 0.96 -4.73 7.94
CA VAL A 51 -0.04 -4.28 7.00
C VAL A 51 0.35 -2.93 6.41
N LEU A 52 0.15 -2.75 5.11
CA LEU A 52 0.43 -1.51 4.39
C LEU A 52 -0.88 -0.87 3.92
N VAL A 53 -1.19 0.31 4.45
CA VAL A 53 -2.34 1.11 4.04
C VAL A 53 -1.89 2.15 3.03
N TYR A 54 -2.59 2.26 1.91
CA TYR A 54 -2.31 3.21 0.86
C TYR A 54 -3.52 4.10 0.61
N LEU A 55 -3.34 5.41 0.78
CA LEU A 55 -4.39 6.40 0.59
C LEU A 55 -4.06 7.23 -0.65
N THR A 56 -5.02 7.39 -1.55
CA THR A 56 -4.74 8.03 -2.84
C THR A 56 -5.88 8.89 -3.38
N TYR A 57 -5.49 9.82 -4.25
CA TYR A 57 -6.35 10.68 -5.05
C TYR A 57 -5.90 10.59 -6.51
N ALA A 58 -5.79 9.36 -7.02
CA ALA A 58 -5.22 9.10 -8.33
C ALA A 58 -6.17 9.51 -9.45
N ALA A 59 -5.79 10.55 -10.20
CA ALA A 59 -6.63 11.21 -11.21
C ALA A 59 -5.99 11.37 -12.60
N ASN A 60 -4.72 11.02 -12.80
CA ASN A 60 -4.01 11.24 -14.06
C ASN A 60 -4.49 10.35 -15.24
N PRO A 61 -5.18 10.90 -16.25
CA PRO A 61 -5.63 10.15 -17.42
C PRO A 61 -4.50 9.82 -18.41
N SER A 62 -3.31 10.42 -18.26
CA SER A 62 -2.16 10.15 -19.13
C SER A 62 -1.41 8.88 -18.75
N GLU A 63 -1.73 8.29 -17.60
CA GLU A 63 -1.09 7.06 -17.12
C GLU A 63 -1.73 5.85 -17.80
N PRO A 64 -0.95 4.81 -18.15
CA PRO A 64 -1.49 3.58 -18.68
C PRO A 64 -2.56 3.00 -17.75
N ALA A 65 -3.68 2.59 -18.34
CA ALA A 65 -4.72 1.88 -17.61
C ALA A 65 -4.13 0.66 -16.88
N GLY A 66 -4.46 0.50 -15.60
CA GLY A 66 -3.99 -0.62 -14.78
C GLY A 66 -2.64 -0.41 -14.10
N VAL A 67 -1.86 0.65 -14.39
CA VAL A 67 -0.53 0.84 -13.76
C VAL A 67 -0.60 0.88 -12.23
N TRP A 68 -1.65 1.49 -11.67
CA TRP A 68 -1.85 1.50 -10.22
C TRP A 68 -2.18 0.15 -9.65
N ARG A 69 -3.05 -0.61 -10.33
CA ARG A 69 -3.35 -1.98 -9.94
C ARG A 69 -2.07 -2.81 -9.89
N SER A 70 -1.25 -2.73 -10.94
CA SER A 70 0.03 -3.45 -11.02
C SER A 70 0.94 -3.08 -9.86
N HIS A 71 1.08 -1.79 -9.55
CA HIS A 71 1.88 -1.39 -8.39
C HIS A 71 1.32 -1.91 -7.07
N LEU A 72 0.02 -1.79 -6.80
CA LEU A 72 -0.57 -2.28 -5.55
C LEU A 72 -0.34 -3.79 -5.37
N ILE A 73 -0.50 -4.55 -6.44
CA ILE A 73 -0.21 -5.99 -6.46
C ILE A 73 1.28 -6.25 -6.18
N SER A 74 2.18 -5.55 -6.88
CA SER A 74 3.62 -5.67 -6.66
C SER A 74 4.02 -5.28 -5.24
N ARG A 75 3.49 -4.18 -4.68
CA ARG A 75 3.81 -3.72 -3.32
C ARG A 75 3.38 -4.74 -2.27
N ALA A 76 2.27 -5.42 -2.46
CA ALA A 76 1.86 -6.51 -1.57
C ALA A 76 2.78 -7.73 -1.71
N ALA A 77 2.96 -8.22 -2.93
CA ALA A 77 3.69 -9.45 -3.23
C ALA A 77 5.19 -9.34 -2.90
N GLU A 78 5.85 -8.27 -3.35
CA GLU A 78 7.29 -8.09 -3.15
C GLU A 78 7.62 -7.91 -1.67
N ASN A 79 6.72 -7.29 -0.91
CA ASN A 79 6.89 -7.12 0.53
C ASN A 79 6.33 -8.29 1.34
N GLN A 80 5.56 -9.20 0.76
CA GLN A 80 4.85 -10.27 1.48
C GLN A 80 3.96 -9.73 2.62
N ARG A 81 3.33 -8.56 2.42
CA ARG A 81 2.40 -7.90 3.35
C ARG A 81 1.05 -7.71 2.70
N PHE A 82 0.00 -7.59 3.51
CA PHE A 82 -1.29 -7.12 3.01
C PHE A 82 -1.18 -5.65 2.58
N VAL A 83 -1.81 -5.30 1.45
CA VAL A 83 -2.00 -3.91 1.04
C VAL A 83 -3.49 -3.58 1.03
N LEU A 84 -3.86 -2.52 1.76
CA LEU A 84 -5.20 -1.96 1.77
C LEU A 84 -5.16 -0.60 1.11
N ALA A 85 -5.60 -0.54 -0.14
CA ALA A 85 -5.68 0.68 -0.91
C ALA A 85 -7.07 1.30 -0.83
N CYS A 86 -7.13 2.59 -0.52
CA CYS A 86 -8.35 3.38 -0.55
C CYS A 86 -8.13 4.60 -1.44
N ASN A 87 -8.93 4.71 -2.49
CA ASN A 87 -8.98 5.86 -3.37
C ASN A 87 -10.26 6.67 -3.13
N VAL A 88 -10.21 7.96 -3.45
CA VAL A 88 -11.41 8.80 -3.44
C VAL A 88 -12.43 8.32 -4.47
N ALA A 89 -13.69 8.27 -4.04
CA ALA A 89 -14.84 7.99 -4.87
C ALA A 89 -15.20 9.21 -5.74
N ASP A 90 -14.85 9.14 -7.02
CA ASP A 90 -15.11 10.14 -8.05
C ASP A 90 -14.96 9.49 -9.44
N PRO A 91 -15.91 9.68 -10.39
CA PRO A 91 -15.85 9.08 -11.73
C PRO A 91 -14.59 9.38 -12.55
N LEU A 92 -13.85 10.44 -12.23
CA LEU A 92 -12.60 10.82 -12.87
C LEU A 92 -11.38 10.11 -12.27
N ARG A 93 -11.58 9.17 -11.36
CA ARG A 93 -10.52 8.42 -10.68
C ARG A 93 -10.42 7.01 -11.26
N HIS A 94 -9.18 6.54 -11.42
CA HIS A 94 -8.86 5.31 -12.15
C HIS A 94 -8.06 4.30 -11.32
N CYS A 95 -7.65 4.64 -10.08
CA CYS A 95 -7.05 3.68 -9.16
C CYS A 95 -8.15 2.95 -8.39
N PRO A 96 -8.24 1.61 -8.41
CA PRO A 96 -9.21 0.91 -7.57
C PRO A 96 -8.90 1.09 -6.08
N SER A 97 -9.93 1.02 -5.25
CA SER A 97 -9.77 0.65 -3.84
C SER A 97 -9.71 -0.88 -3.78
N MET A 98 -8.73 -1.46 -3.11
CA MET A 98 -8.53 -2.91 -3.12
C MET A 98 -7.81 -3.42 -1.89
N VAL A 99 -8.06 -4.68 -1.55
CA VAL A 99 -7.29 -5.44 -0.57
C VAL A 99 -6.51 -6.52 -1.29
N VAL A 100 -5.20 -6.51 -1.10
CA VAL A 100 -4.28 -7.45 -1.75
C VAL A 100 -3.59 -8.30 -0.71
N SER A 101 -3.51 -9.61 -0.96
CA SER A 101 -2.82 -10.56 -0.09
C SER A 101 -1.29 -10.44 -0.18
N PRO A 102 -0.54 -10.96 0.80
CA PRO A 102 0.91 -11.11 0.75
C PRO A 102 1.44 -11.85 -0.49
N ARG A 103 0.60 -12.60 -1.20
CA ARG A 103 0.96 -13.32 -2.44
C ARG A 103 0.67 -12.52 -3.70
N GLY A 104 0.12 -11.31 -3.58
CA GLY A 104 -0.30 -10.47 -4.71
C GLY A 104 -1.71 -10.79 -5.22
N GLU A 105 -2.48 -11.63 -4.52
CA GLU A 105 -3.85 -11.95 -4.91
C GLU A 105 -4.79 -10.82 -4.50
N VAL A 106 -5.68 -10.39 -5.39
CA VAL A 106 -6.69 -9.38 -5.07
C VAL A 106 -7.86 -10.06 -4.35
N LEU A 107 -8.01 -9.78 -3.06
CA LEU A 107 -9.02 -10.40 -2.20
C LEU A 107 -10.36 -9.68 -2.28
N ALA A 108 -10.34 -8.37 -2.50
CA ALA A 108 -11.52 -7.54 -2.59
C ALA A 108 -11.18 -6.26 -3.39
N GLU A 109 -12.14 -5.74 -4.13
CA GLU A 109 -11.95 -4.57 -4.98
C GLU A 109 -13.25 -3.78 -5.13
N ALA A 110 -13.14 -2.45 -5.12
CA ALA A 110 -14.21 -1.52 -5.41
C ALA A 110 -13.74 -0.50 -6.46
N ALA A 111 -14.60 -0.23 -7.44
CA ALA A 111 -14.35 0.79 -8.45
C ALA A 111 -14.48 2.19 -7.82
N SER A 112 -13.81 3.20 -8.39
CA SER A 112 -13.82 4.56 -7.81
C SER A 112 -14.98 5.43 -8.27
N ALA A 113 -15.93 4.95 -9.07
CA ALA A 113 -16.93 5.82 -9.68
C ALA A 113 -17.92 6.45 -8.68
N ALA A 114 -18.17 5.79 -7.54
CA ALA A 114 -19.09 6.24 -6.51
C ALA A 114 -18.64 5.77 -5.12
N PRO A 115 -19.15 6.37 -4.02
CA PRO A 115 -18.83 5.93 -2.67
C PRO A 115 -19.28 4.48 -2.45
N GLU A 116 -18.38 3.65 -1.92
CA GLU A 116 -18.63 2.26 -1.61
C GLU A 116 -17.85 1.85 -0.34
N LEU A 117 -18.39 0.90 0.42
CA LEU A 117 -17.70 0.30 1.56
C LEU A 117 -17.18 -1.09 1.17
N LEU A 118 -15.87 -1.21 1.01
CA LEU A 118 -15.20 -2.49 0.87
C LEU A 118 -14.83 -3.03 2.27
N ARG A 119 -15.35 -4.20 2.63
CA ARG A 119 -15.04 -4.87 3.90
C ARG A 119 -14.58 -6.29 3.65
N THR A 120 -13.45 -6.65 4.25
CA THR A 120 -12.94 -8.03 4.27
C THR A 120 -12.25 -8.33 5.58
N THR A 121 -12.14 -9.61 5.92
CA THR A 121 -11.36 -10.10 7.06
C THR A 121 -10.06 -10.68 6.54
N VAL A 122 -8.93 -10.25 7.11
CA VAL A 122 -7.61 -10.78 6.77
C VAL A 122 -6.97 -11.44 7.99
N ASP A 123 -6.21 -12.50 7.75
CA ASP A 123 -5.35 -13.12 8.76
C ASP A 123 -3.91 -12.61 8.57
N VAL A 124 -3.47 -11.74 9.47
CA VAL A 124 -2.12 -11.13 9.43
C VAL A 124 -1.00 -12.17 9.60
N ASN A 125 -1.30 -13.37 10.10
CA ASN A 125 -0.32 -14.46 10.19
C ASN A 125 0.07 -15.04 8.82
N LEU A 126 -0.63 -14.65 7.75
CA LEU A 126 -0.26 -15.01 6.37
C LEU A 126 0.84 -14.12 5.78
N THR A 127 1.28 -13.09 6.52
CA THR A 127 2.47 -12.31 6.17
C THR A 127 3.73 -13.17 6.32
N SER A 128 4.84 -12.79 5.67
CA SER A 128 6.04 -13.63 5.68
C SER A 128 7.29 -12.83 5.36
N ASP A 129 8.43 -13.29 5.87
CA ASP A 129 9.76 -12.78 5.49
C ASP A 129 10.56 -13.76 4.64
N TRP A 130 9.92 -14.83 4.15
CA TRP A 130 10.63 -15.92 3.46
C TRP A 130 11.49 -15.45 2.29
N TYR A 131 10.94 -14.64 1.37
CA TYR A 131 11.69 -14.08 0.26
C TYR A 131 12.57 -12.90 0.69
N LEU A 132 12.15 -12.16 1.71
CA LEU A 132 12.91 -11.01 2.20
C LEU A 132 14.22 -11.41 2.86
N GLY A 133 14.23 -12.52 3.58
CA GLY A 133 15.43 -13.10 4.18
C GLY A 133 16.44 -13.60 3.15
N GLN A 134 16.05 -13.70 1.87
CA GLN A 134 16.92 -14.13 0.77
C GLN A 134 17.51 -12.96 -0.03
N ARG A 135 17.15 -11.71 0.30
CA ARG A 135 17.63 -10.54 -0.43
C ARG A 135 19.14 -10.33 -0.19
N ARG A 136 19.82 -9.77 -1.20
CA ARG A 136 21.22 -9.34 -1.05
C ARG A 136 21.31 -8.21 -0.02
N ASP A 137 22.33 -8.27 0.83
CA ASP A 137 22.67 -7.16 1.71
C ASP A 137 23.39 -6.07 0.91
N LEU A 138 22.65 -5.02 0.54
CA LEU A 138 23.18 -3.90 -0.23
C LEU A 138 24.13 -3.01 0.58
N SER A 139 24.17 -3.13 1.91
CA SER A 139 25.12 -2.37 2.74
C SER A 139 26.55 -2.89 2.66
N ARG A 140 26.75 -4.05 2.00
CA ARG A 140 28.04 -4.72 1.82
C ARG A 140 28.60 -4.61 0.39
N LEU A 141 27.99 -3.79 -0.46
CA LEU A 141 28.46 -3.48 -1.82
C LEU A 141 29.25 -2.18 -1.82
#